data_AF-A0AAN7AD74-F1
#
_entry.id   AF-A0AAN7AD74-F1
#
_cell.length_a   1.000
_cell.length_b   1.000
_cell.length_c   1.000
_cell.angle_alpha   90.00
_cell.angle_beta   90.00
_cell.angle_gamma   90.00
#
_symmetry.space_group_name_H-M   'P 1'
#
loop_
_entity.id
_entity.type
_entity.pdbx_description
1 polymer ?
#
loop_
_entity_poly.entity_id
_entity_poly.type
_entity_poly.pdbx_seq_one_letter_code
_entity_poly.pdbx_strand_id
1 'polypeptide(L)'
;MYPFDRAFLLLPQPRIAICRSCHDAVFPQSVRTHVNTRHQYLPTQERRQISDRASELQCQGVLSPDIDDVRFPSPGDAAVAMLPVWPDGKKCTIPGPDGRPCGYILRTRQGIQMHCRDAHGWVNKR
;
A
#
# COMPACT_ATOMS: atom_id res chain seq x y z
N MET A 1 1.59 -25.07 7.61
CA MET A 1 1.37 -23.70 7.09
C MET A 1 2.16 -22.75 7.98
N TYR A 2 3.05 -21.94 7.42
CA TYR A 2 3.93 -21.08 8.23
C TYR A 2 3.12 -19.93 8.86
N PRO A 3 3.53 -19.41 10.05
CA PRO A 3 2.89 -18.26 10.68
C PRO A 3 2.76 -17.05 9.76
N PHE A 4 3.76 -16.84 8.89
CA PHE A 4 3.73 -15.78 7.88
C PHE A 4 2.53 -15.93 6.95
N ASP A 5 2.31 -17.10 6.34
CA ASP A 5 1.23 -17.32 5.36
C ASP A 5 -0.18 -17.19 5.98
N ARG A 6 -0.28 -17.40 7.29
CA ARG A 6 -1.51 -17.19 8.07
C ARG A 6 -1.80 -15.72 8.31
N ALA A 7 -0.77 -14.90 8.51
CA ALA A 7 -0.92 -13.47 8.77
C ALA A 7 -0.91 -12.63 7.48
N PHE A 8 -0.19 -13.07 6.47
CA PHE A 8 0.07 -12.34 5.23
C PHE A 8 -0.33 -13.14 4.00
N LEU A 9 -0.82 -12.42 2.99
CA LEU A 9 -0.93 -12.90 1.62
C LEU A 9 0.25 -12.34 0.83
N LEU A 10 1.00 -13.23 0.18
CA LEU A 10 2.03 -12.83 -0.78
C LEU A 10 1.39 -12.50 -2.11
N LEU A 11 1.70 -11.32 -2.64
CA LEU A 11 1.36 -10.92 -4.00
C LEU A 11 2.64 -10.89 -4.83
N PRO A 12 2.87 -11.90 -5.70
CA PRO A 12 4.12 -11.99 -6.47
C PRO A 12 4.28 -10.85 -7.48
N GLN A 13 3.18 -10.24 -7.91
CA GLN A 13 3.18 -8.95 -8.59
C GLN A 13 2.16 -8.08 -7.84
N PRO A 14 2.58 -6.98 -7.18
CA PRO A 14 3.85 -6.27 -7.30
C PRO A 14 4.94 -6.62 -6.24
N ARG A 15 5.07 -7.89 -5.82
CA ARG A 15 6.05 -8.35 -4.80
C ARG A 15 5.86 -7.72 -3.42
N ILE A 16 4.62 -7.71 -2.94
CA ILE A 16 4.27 -7.13 -1.63
C ILE A 16 3.58 -8.17 -0.73
N ALA A 17 3.66 -7.97 0.58
CA ALA A 17 2.90 -8.75 1.55
C ALA A 17 1.68 -7.94 2.02
N ILE A 18 0.49 -8.52 1.90
CA ILE A 18 -0.76 -7.92 2.40
C ILE A 18 -1.12 -8.55 3.74
N CYS A 19 -1.21 -7.74 4.80
CA CYS A 19 -1.72 -8.20 6.08
C CYS A 19 -3.20 -8.55 5.95
N ARG A 20 -3.57 -9.79 6.28
CA ARG A 20 -4.94 -10.30 6.10
C ARG A 20 -5.97 -9.66 7.04
N SER A 21 -5.56 -9.15 8.18
CA SER A 21 -6.48 -8.55 9.16
C SER A 21 -6.53 -7.02 9.09
N CYS A 22 -5.40 -6.38 8.78
CA CYS A 22 -5.31 -4.92 8.69
C CYS A 22 -5.67 -4.42 7.28
N HIS A 23 -5.61 -5.31 6.28
CA HIS A 23 -5.78 -4.97 4.86
C HIS A 23 -4.81 -3.86 4.40
N ASP A 24 -3.58 -3.94 4.89
CA ASP A 24 -2.48 -3.02 4.55
C ASP A 24 -1.39 -3.78 3.80
N ALA A 25 -0.80 -3.14 2.79
CA ALA A 25 0.46 -3.60 2.20
C ALA A 25 1.62 -3.24 3.15
N VAL A 26 2.44 -4.23 3.49
CA VAL A 26 3.55 -4.08 4.44
C VAL A 26 4.85 -4.55 3.80
N PHE A 27 5.82 -3.64 3.73
CA PHE A 27 7.16 -3.96 3.25
C PHE A 27 7.93 -4.83 4.26
N PRO A 28 8.86 -5.70 3.80
CA PRO A 28 9.62 -6.60 4.67
C PRO A 28 10.23 -5.91 5.90
N GLN A 29 10.87 -4.76 5.69
CA GLN A 29 11.49 -3.95 6.74
C GLN A 29 10.50 -3.43 7.79
N SER A 30 9.22 -3.30 7.44
CA SER A 30 8.16 -2.80 8.31
C SER A 30 7.35 -3.93 8.96
N VAL A 31 7.51 -5.19 8.54
CA VAL A 31 6.75 -6.33 9.07
C VAL A 31 6.90 -6.44 10.58
N ARG A 32 8.14 -6.35 11.10
CA ARG A 32 8.40 -6.44 12.55
C ARG A 32 7.62 -5.39 13.35
N THR A 33 7.70 -4.13 12.92
CA THR A 33 6.99 -3.03 13.59
C THR A 33 5.48 -3.20 13.47
N HIS A 34 4.99 -3.63 12.30
CA HIS A 34 3.57 -3.89 12.07
C HIS A 34 3.03 -4.97 13.01
N VAL A 35 3.66 -6.15 13.09
CA VAL A 35 3.17 -7.24 13.96
C VAL A 35 3.31 -6.91 15.43
N ASN A 36 4.30 -6.11 15.82
CA ASN A 36 4.47 -5.68 17.21
C ASN A 36 3.48 -4.62 17.67
N THR A 37 2.85 -3.90 16.74
CA THR A 37 1.89 -2.84 17.05
C THR A 37 0.46 -3.30 16.83
N ARG A 38 0.17 -3.96 15.71
CA ARG A 38 -1.19 -4.36 15.31
C ARG A 38 -1.56 -5.79 15.72
N HIS A 39 -0.58 -6.63 16.02
CA HIS A 39 -0.77 -8.05 16.31
C HIS A 39 -0.19 -8.48 17.65
N GLN A 40 -0.32 -7.64 18.68
CA GLN A 40 0.19 -7.91 20.03
C GLN A 40 -0.42 -9.15 20.69
N TYR A 41 -1.59 -9.59 20.21
CA TYR A 41 -2.23 -10.82 20.64
C TYR A 41 -1.46 -12.08 20.20
N LEU A 42 -0.55 -11.98 19.22
CA LEU A 42 0.30 -13.09 18.82
C LEU A 42 1.49 -13.26 19.78
N PRO A 43 1.87 -14.50 20.14
CA PRO A 43 3.07 -14.77 20.91
C PRO A 43 4.32 -14.14 20.31
N THR A 44 5.25 -13.70 21.16
CA THR A 44 6.51 -13.07 20.72
C THR A 44 7.30 -13.96 19.75
N GLN A 45 7.29 -15.27 19.97
CA GLN A 45 7.95 -16.23 19.07
C GLN A 45 7.30 -16.23 17.68
N GLU A 46 5.97 -16.19 17.59
CA GLU A 46 5.25 -16.18 16.32
C GLU A 46 5.51 -14.88 15.55
N ARG A 47 5.47 -13.73 16.24
CA ARG A 47 5.82 -12.42 15.65
C ARG A 47 7.25 -12.39 15.11
N ARG A 48 8.18 -13.03 15.81
CA ARG A 48 9.57 -13.19 15.36
C ARG A 48 9.65 -14.06 14.10
N GLN A 49 9.01 -15.22 14.09
CA GLN A 49 8.98 -16.12 12.93
C GLN A 49 8.39 -15.43 11.68
N ILE A 50 7.34 -14.62 11.85
CA ILE A 50 6.77 -13.83 10.76
C ILE A 50 7.81 -12.82 10.22
N SER A 51 8.51 -12.12 11.12
CA SER A 51 9.51 -11.12 10.72
C SER A 51 10.71 -11.76 10.02
N ASP A 52 11.22 -12.87 10.56
CA ASP A 52 12.35 -13.61 9.99
C ASP A 52 12.00 -14.13 8.58
N ARG A 53 10.79 -14.66 8.41
CA ARG A 53 10.30 -15.12 7.11
C ARG A 53 10.16 -13.99 6.08
N ALA A 54 9.72 -12.80 6.51
CA ALA A 54 9.64 -11.64 5.62
C ALA A 54 11.02 -11.23 5.09
N SER A 55 12.02 -11.22 5.96
CA SER A 55 13.42 -10.93 5.60
C SER A 55 13.99 -11.97 4.64
N GLU A 56 13.73 -13.26 4.87
CA GLU A 56 14.14 -14.32 3.93
C GLU A 56 13.54 -14.11 2.54
N LEU A 57 12.24 -13.81 2.46
CA LEU A 57 11.54 -13.60 1.19
C LEU A 57 12.08 -12.35 0.46
N GLN A 58 12.48 -11.32 1.19
CA GLN A 58 13.18 -10.18 0.63
C GLN A 58 14.56 -10.57 0.05
N CYS A 59 15.37 -11.31 0.81
CA CYS A 59 16.68 -11.81 0.34
C CYS A 59 16.56 -12.70 -0.91
N GLN A 60 15.44 -13.42 -1.05
CA GLN A 60 15.13 -14.25 -2.22
C GLN A 60 14.57 -13.44 -3.41
N GLY A 61 14.38 -12.13 -3.28
CA GLY A 61 13.79 -11.27 -4.31
C GLY A 61 12.28 -11.47 -4.52
N VAL A 62 11.60 -12.20 -3.63
CA VAL A 62 10.16 -12.46 -3.67
C VAL A 62 9.37 -11.24 -3.20
N LEU A 63 9.89 -10.54 -2.19
CA LEU A 63 9.33 -9.28 -1.71
C LEU A 63 10.24 -8.12 -2.09
N SER A 64 9.60 -7.04 -2.54
CA SER A 64 10.25 -5.77 -2.84
C SER A 64 10.69 -5.07 -1.55
N PRO A 65 11.89 -4.46 -1.51
CA PRO A 65 12.40 -3.76 -0.33
C PRO A 65 11.64 -2.47 -0.01
N ASP A 66 11.14 -1.77 -1.04
CA ASP A 66 10.55 -0.44 -0.94
C ASP A 66 9.50 -0.18 -2.03
N ILE A 67 8.96 1.03 -2.05
CA ILE A 67 7.88 1.43 -2.95
C ILE A 67 8.32 1.64 -4.40
N ASP A 68 9.61 1.90 -4.66
CA ASP A 68 10.08 2.29 -5.99
C ASP A 68 10.06 1.08 -6.95
N ASP A 69 10.18 -0.12 -6.39
CA ASP A 69 10.10 -1.41 -7.10
C ASP A 69 8.66 -1.97 -7.21
N VAL A 70 7.66 -1.23 -6.71
CA VAL A 70 6.25 -1.66 -6.70
C VAL A 70 5.48 -1.01 -7.84
N ARG A 71 4.97 -1.83 -8.76
CA ARG A 71 3.99 -1.38 -9.75
C ARG A 71 2.63 -1.19 -9.08
N PHE A 72 2.13 0.04 -9.09
CA PHE A 72 0.75 0.34 -8.68
C PHE A 72 -0.28 -0.14 -9.72
N PRO A 73 -1.47 -0.59 -9.29
CA PRO A 73 -2.56 -0.95 -10.21
C PRO A 73 -2.96 0.24 -11.09
N SER A 74 -3.17 -0.03 -12.37
CA SER A 74 -3.71 0.92 -13.35
C SER A 74 -5.24 0.82 -13.41
N PRO A 75 -5.96 1.82 -13.98
CA PRO A 75 -7.43 1.84 -14.03
C PRO A 75 -8.14 0.65 -14.72
N GLY A 76 -7.40 -0.24 -15.39
CA GLY A 76 -7.93 -1.48 -15.96
C GLY A 76 -7.46 -2.76 -15.24
N ASP A 77 -6.57 -2.64 -14.26
CA ASP A 77 -6.11 -3.79 -13.49
C ASP A 77 -7.20 -4.23 -12.49
N ALA A 78 -7.25 -5.53 -12.20
CA ALA A 78 -8.15 -6.04 -11.17
C ALA A 78 -7.78 -5.47 -9.78
N ALA A 79 -8.78 -5.34 -8.92
CA ALA A 79 -8.55 -4.96 -7.54
C ALA A 79 -7.58 -5.91 -6.85
N VAL A 80 -6.66 -5.35 -6.07
CA VAL A 80 -5.68 -6.13 -5.31
C VAL A 80 -6.42 -6.94 -4.23
N ALA A 81 -6.25 -8.25 -4.26
CA ALA A 81 -6.88 -9.15 -3.31
C ALA A 81 -6.60 -8.73 -1.85
N MET A 82 -7.61 -8.85 -0.99
CA MET A 82 -7.58 -8.46 0.44
C MET A 82 -7.45 -6.97 0.73
N LEU A 83 -7.20 -6.10 -0.26
CA LEU A 83 -7.29 -4.66 -0.05
C LEU A 83 -8.73 -4.17 -0.25
N PRO A 84 -9.24 -3.26 0.59
CA PRO A 84 -10.57 -2.70 0.40
C PRO A 84 -10.62 -1.84 -0.86
N VAL A 85 -11.67 -2.03 -1.66
CA VAL A 85 -11.99 -1.19 -2.80
C VAL A 85 -12.96 -0.10 -2.37
N TRP A 86 -12.58 1.16 -2.59
CA TRP A 86 -13.38 2.31 -2.20
C TRP A 86 -13.91 3.03 -3.45
N PRO A 87 -15.24 3.15 -3.62
CA PRO A 87 -15.84 3.76 -4.81
C PRO A 87 -15.85 5.30 -4.76
N ASP A 88 -15.50 5.90 -3.63
CA ASP A 88 -15.62 7.34 -3.34
C ASP A 88 -14.33 8.15 -3.62
N GLY A 89 -13.37 7.54 -4.30
CA GLY A 89 -12.11 8.16 -4.71
C GLY A 89 -12.34 9.35 -5.64
N LYS A 90 -11.66 10.47 -5.36
CA LYS A 90 -11.71 11.71 -6.14
C LYS A 90 -10.37 11.88 -6.83
N LYS A 91 -10.39 11.78 -8.16
CA LYS A 91 -9.20 11.94 -9.00
C LYS A 91 -9.00 13.41 -9.35
N CYS A 92 -7.76 13.89 -9.26
CA CYS A 92 -7.38 15.20 -9.75
C CYS A 92 -7.60 15.25 -11.27
N THR A 93 -8.34 16.25 -11.74
CA THR A 93 -8.66 16.45 -13.17
C THR A 93 -7.78 17.52 -13.81
N ILE A 94 -6.89 18.17 -13.06
CA ILE A 94 -6.02 19.22 -13.58
C ILE A 94 -4.80 18.54 -14.25
N PRO A 95 -4.45 18.92 -15.49
CA PRO A 95 -3.23 18.45 -16.15
C PRO A 95 -1.98 18.89 -15.36
N GLY A 96 -0.96 18.05 -15.37
CA GLY A 96 0.36 18.37 -14.86
C GLY A 96 1.11 19.37 -15.75
N PRO A 97 2.29 19.85 -15.31
CA PRO A 97 3.10 20.81 -16.06
C PRO A 97 3.52 20.31 -17.46
N ASP A 98 3.59 19.00 -17.63
CA ASP A 98 3.92 18.30 -18.89
C ASP A 98 2.69 18.03 -19.77
N GLY A 99 1.51 18.55 -19.40
CA GLY A 99 0.26 18.35 -20.10
C GLY A 99 -0.38 16.97 -19.88
N ARG A 100 0.24 16.08 -19.09
CA ARG A 100 -0.32 14.75 -18.80
C ARG A 100 -1.32 14.80 -17.65
N PRO A 101 -2.28 13.87 -17.55
CA PRO A 101 -3.18 13.81 -16.40
C PRO A 101 -2.38 13.63 -15.09
N CYS A 102 -2.64 14.47 -14.08
CA CYS A 102 -1.96 14.37 -12.78
C CYS A 102 -2.08 12.98 -12.14
N GLY A 103 -3.25 12.34 -12.26
CA GLY A 103 -3.46 10.97 -11.80
C GLY A 103 -3.64 10.81 -10.29
N TYR A 104 -3.41 11.86 -9.48
CA TYR A 104 -3.53 11.82 -8.02
C TYR A 104 -4.97 11.56 -7.56
N ILE A 105 -5.17 10.70 -6.55
CA ILE A 105 -6.48 10.30 -6.03
C ILE A 105 -6.51 10.41 -4.51
N LEU A 106 -7.56 11.04 -3.96
CA LEU A 106 -7.85 11.05 -2.54
C LEU A 106 -9.35 10.80 -2.29
N ARG A 107 -9.69 10.20 -1.15
CA ARG A 107 -11.09 9.93 -0.80
C ARG A 107 -11.83 11.16 -0.28
N THR A 108 -11.14 12.09 0.35
CA THR A 108 -11.77 13.28 0.96
C THR A 108 -11.80 14.47 0.00
N ARG A 109 -12.91 15.23 0.03
CA ARG A 109 -13.04 16.46 -0.77
C ARG A 109 -11.98 17.49 -0.37
N GLN A 110 -11.77 17.66 0.93
CA GLN A 110 -10.77 18.61 1.45
C GLN A 110 -9.36 18.23 1.00
N GLY A 111 -9.02 16.93 1.06
CA GLY A 111 -7.70 16.44 0.65
C GLY A 111 -7.44 16.65 -0.83
N ILE A 112 -8.40 16.30 -1.71
CA ILE A 112 -8.20 16.52 -3.14
C ILE A 112 -8.15 18.02 -3.49
N GLN A 113 -8.95 18.87 -2.83
CA GLN A 113 -8.86 20.31 -3.01
C GLN A 113 -7.52 20.87 -2.55
N MET A 114 -6.98 20.38 -1.43
CA MET A 114 -5.64 20.76 -0.95
C MET A 114 -4.57 20.40 -1.96
N HIS A 115 -4.57 19.16 -2.45
CA HIS A 115 -3.70 18.75 -3.53
C HIS A 115 -3.83 19.65 -4.77
N CYS A 116 -5.05 19.97 -5.23
CA CYS A 116 -5.25 20.86 -6.38
C CYS A 116 -4.68 22.27 -6.14
N ARG A 117 -4.79 22.81 -4.92
CA ARG A 117 -4.20 24.12 -4.58
C ARG A 117 -2.68 24.04 -4.57
N ASP A 118 -2.11 23.05 -3.88
CA ASP A 118 -0.69 23.00 -3.59
C ASP A 118 0.13 22.55 -4.80
N ALA A 119 -0.38 21.58 -5.58
CA ALA A 119 0.32 21.03 -6.74
C ALA A 119 0.02 21.79 -8.05
N HIS A 120 -1.14 22.44 -8.16
CA HIS A 120 -1.59 23.06 -9.41
C HIS A 120 -2.00 24.53 -9.28
N GLY A 121 -1.84 25.15 -8.10
CA GLY A 121 -2.22 26.54 -7.88
C GLY A 121 -3.73 26.80 -8.07
N TRP A 122 -4.57 25.76 -7.97
CA TRP A 122 -6.00 25.90 -8.18
C TRP A 122 -6.58 26.87 -7.16
N VAL A 123 -7.45 27.78 -7.60
CA VAL A 123 -8.19 28.68 -6.73
C VAL A 123 -9.67 28.42 -6.93
N ASN A 124 -10.41 28.29 -5.83
CA ASN A 124 -11.86 28.15 -5.90
C ASN A 124 -12.46 29.45 -6.46
N LYS A 125 -12.90 29.42 -7.73
CA LYS A 125 -13.65 30.53 -8.30
C LYS A 125 -15.03 30.55 -7.63
N ARG A 126 -15.32 31.65 -6.94
CA ARG A 126 -16.63 31.93 -6.36
C ARG A 126 -17.69 32.06 -7.44
#